data_AF-A0A6A0H9W1-F1
#
_entry.id   AF-A0A6A0H9W1-F1
#
_cell.length_a   1.000
_cell.length_b   1.000
_cell.length_c   1.000
_cell.angle_alpha   90.00
_cell.angle_beta   90.00
_cell.angle_gamma   90.00
#
_symmetry.space_group_name_H-M   'P 1'
#
loop_
_entity.id
_entity.type
_entity.pdbx_description
1 polymer ?
#
loop_
_entity_poly.entity_id
_entity_poly.type
_entity_poly.pdbx_seq_one_letter_code
_entity_poly.pdbx_strand_id
1 'polypeptide(L)'
;MELLPVAALTAVHGTQYKVGSSTNTIYIAAGGSDDWALGVGGSEYAYTIELRDEGQYGFRLPESLIIPTAEETWAGFKVVAQFIADNPKPK
;
A
#
# COMPACT_ATOMS: atom_id res chain seq x y z
N MET A 1 -7.87 8.13 -7.92
CA MET A 1 -6.60 7.94 -7.19
C MET A 1 -6.40 6.49 -6.78
N GLU A 2 -7.38 5.86 -6.13
CA GLU A 2 -7.25 4.53 -5.49
C GLU A 2 -6.67 3.40 -6.37
N LEU A 3 -6.93 3.42 -7.69
CA LEU A 3 -6.47 2.36 -8.60
C LEU A 3 -5.14 2.67 -9.31
N LEU A 4 -4.68 3.92 -9.32
CA LEU A 4 -3.48 4.31 -10.06
C LEU A 4 -2.18 3.75 -9.45
N PRO A 5 -1.98 3.78 -8.11
CA PRO A 5 -0.82 3.15 -7.48
C PRO A 5 -0.74 1.65 -7.75
N VAL A 6 -1.88 0.95 -7.67
CA VAL A 6 -1.92 -0.51 -7.93
C VAL A 6 -1.69 -0.80 -9.40
N ALA A 7 -2.27 -0.03 -10.33
CA ALA A 7 -1.97 -0.19 -11.75
C ALA A 7 -0.47 -0.02 -12.07
N ALA A 8 0.18 0.97 -11.45
CA ALA A 8 1.62 1.20 -11.60
C ALA A 8 2.46 0.06 -11.01
N LEU A 9 2.07 -0.48 -9.85
CA LEU A 9 2.68 -1.66 -9.25
C LEU A 9 2.53 -2.89 -10.17
N THR A 10 1.30 -3.20 -10.57
CA THR A 10 0.96 -4.34 -11.42
C THR A 10 1.70 -4.29 -12.77
N ALA A 11 1.94 -3.10 -13.32
CA ALA A 11 2.66 -2.95 -14.58
C ALA A 11 4.13 -3.41 -14.54
N VAL A 12 4.76 -3.52 -13.36
CA VAL A 12 6.17 -3.91 -13.23
C VAL A 12 6.35 -5.42 -13.42
N HIS A 13 5.63 -6.22 -12.63
CA HIS A 13 5.79 -7.68 -12.57
C HIS A 13 4.47 -8.47 -12.72
N GLY A 14 3.35 -7.80 -12.95
CA GLY A 14 2.03 -8.42 -13.12
C GLY A 14 1.32 -8.82 -11.83
N THR A 15 1.86 -8.47 -10.66
CA THR A 15 1.26 -8.84 -9.38
C THR A 15 -0.02 -8.05 -9.12
N GLN A 16 -1.03 -8.75 -8.62
CA GLN A 16 -2.37 -8.20 -8.38
C GLN A 16 -2.54 -7.90 -6.90
N TYR A 17 -2.95 -6.67 -6.58
CA TYR A 17 -3.26 -6.24 -5.22
C TYR A 17 -4.75 -5.91 -5.12
N LYS A 18 -5.35 -6.22 -3.97
CA LYS A 18 -6.70 -5.78 -3.63
C LYS A 18 -6.63 -4.42 -2.93
N VAL A 19 -7.57 -3.53 -3.25
CA VAL A 19 -7.66 -2.19 -2.67
C VAL A 19 -8.99 -2.03 -1.96
N GLY A 20 -8.96 -1.43 -0.77
CA GLY A 20 -10.13 -1.13 0.04
C GLY A 20 -9.74 -0.87 1.49
N SER A 21 -10.72 -0.57 2.33
CA SER A 21 -10.51 -0.49 3.78
C SER A 21 -10.13 -1.86 4.35
N SER A 22 -9.31 -1.86 5.40
CA SER A 22 -8.87 -3.08 6.11
C SER A 22 -10.05 -3.99 6.49
N THR A 23 -11.14 -3.41 6.98
CA THR A 23 -12.39 -4.12 7.31
C THR A 23 -12.97 -4.91 6.12
N ASN A 24 -12.89 -4.37 4.91
CA ASN A 24 -13.49 -4.98 3.72
C ASN A 24 -12.52 -5.90 2.96
N THR A 25 -11.21 -5.71 3.09
CA THR A 25 -10.20 -6.48 2.35
C THR A 25 -9.54 -7.57 3.18
N ILE A 26 -9.47 -7.41 4.50
CA ILE A 26 -8.75 -8.30 5.42
C ILE A 26 -9.68 -8.78 6.54
N TYR A 27 -9.93 -7.94 7.55
CA TYR A 27 -10.88 -8.19 8.66
C TYR A 27 -11.05 -6.92 9.52
N ILE A 28 -12.05 -6.92 10.40
CA ILE A 28 -12.26 -5.84 11.38
C ILE A 28 -11.13 -5.85 12.43
N ALA A 29 -10.37 -4.77 12.50
CA ALA A 29 -9.35 -4.54 13.51
C ALA A 29 -9.51 -3.14 14.10
N ALA A 30 -9.24 -2.99 15.39
CA ALA A 30 -9.24 -1.68 16.07
C ALA A 30 -7.85 -1.39 16.63
N GLY A 31 -7.47 -0.11 16.66
CA GLY A 31 -6.19 0.34 17.21
C GLY A 31 -5.02 0.22 16.23
N GLY A 32 -5.29 0.09 14.93
CA GLY A 32 -4.27 0.18 13.89
C GLY A 32 -3.55 1.53 13.92
N SER A 33 -2.25 1.52 13.61
CA SER A 33 -1.46 2.75 13.56
C SER A 33 -1.91 3.70 12.45
N ASP A 34 -2.41 3.14 11.36
CA ASP A 34 -3.04 3.86 10.24
C ASP A 34 -4.33 4.57 10.66
N ASP A 35 -5.23 3.87 11.37
CA ASP A 35 -6.44 4.47 11.92
C ASP A 35 -6.12 5.61 12.91
N TRP A 36 -5.12 5.40 13.78
CA TRP A 36 -4.68 6.44 14.71
C TRP A 36 -4.05 7.64 13.97
N ALA A 37 -3.20 7.40 12.97
CA ALA A 37 -2.55 8.45 12.21
C ALA A 37 -3.58 9.33 11.47
N LEU A 38 -4.61 8.70 10.90
CA LEU A 38 -5.70 9.39 10.22
C LEU A 38 -6.62 10.13 11.20
N GLY A 39 -7.03 9.48 12.29
CA GLY A 39 -8.05 10.00 13.20
C GLY A 39 -7.54 10.99 14.25
N VAL A 40 -6.36 10.74 14.83
CA VAL A 40 -5.79 11.54 15.94
C VAL A 40 -4.50 12.23 15.52
N GLY A 41 -3.65 11.54 14.74
CA GLY A 41 -2.34 12.04 14.29
C GLY A 41 -2.42 13.21 13.31
N GLY A 42 -3.59 13.47 12.71
CA GLY A 42 -3.81 14.58 11.80
C GLY A 42 -3.24 14.38 10.39
N SER A 43 -2.80 13.16 10.07
CA SER A 43 -2.41 12.80 8.71
C SER A 43 -3.65 12.77 7.82
N GLU A 44 -3.55 13.35 6.63
CA GLU A 44 -4.65 13.34 5.64
C GLU A 44 -4.70 12.03 4.86
N TYR A 45 -3.53 11.39 4.71
CA TYR A 45 -3.36 10.15 3.97
C TYR A 45 -2.69 9.13 4.89
N ALA A 46 -3.37 8.01 5.13
CA ALA A 46 -2.84 6.86 5.86
C ALA A 46 -3.19 5.59 5.07
N TYR A 47 -2.18 4.77 4.79
CA TYR A 47 -2.33 3.54 4.01
C TYR A 47 -1.53 2.42 4.67
N THR A 48 -2.08 1.22 4.64
CA THR A 48 -1.40 -0.02 4.99
C THR A 48 -1.22 -0.85 3.72
N ILE A 49 -0.01 -1.38 3.52
CA ILE A 49 0.32 -2.22 2.36
C ILE A 49 0.74 -3.59 2.88
N GLU A 50 -0.04 -4.61 2.54
CA GLU A 50 0.32 -6.01 2.73
C GLU A 50 1.01 -6.50 1.45
N LEU A 51 2.30 -6.85 1.54
CA LEU A 51 3.13 -7.23 0.40
C LEU A 51 2.86 -8.66 -0.07
N ARG A 52 3.69 -9.16 -1.00
CA ARG A 52 3.66 -10.56 -1.43
C ARG A 52 3.89 -11.53 -0.25
N ASP A 53 3.35 -12.73 -0.28
CA ASP A 53 2.45 -13.32 -1.26
C ASP A 53 1.05 -13.58 -0.68
N GLU A 54 0.20 -14.33 -1.39
CA GLU A 54 -1.15 -14.69 -0.91
C GLU A 54 -1.16 -15.95 -0.02
N GLY A 55 -0.03 -16.30 0.60
CA GLY A 55 0.08 -17.36 1.60
C GLY A 55 0.77 -18.65 1.15
N GLN A 56 1.35 -18.70 -0.05
CA GLN A 56 2.17 -19.86 -0.46
C GLN A 56 3.46 -19.94 0.37
N TYR A 57 4.11 -18.80 0.59
CA TYR A 57 5.28 -18.66 1.46
C TYR A 57 4.98 -17.84 2.72
N GLY A 58 4.02 -16.91 2.63
CA GLY A 58 3.66 -15.99 3.72
C GLY A 58 4.90 -15.25 4.23
N PHE A 59 5.12 -15.29 5.55
CA PHE A 59 6.26 -14.63 6.19
C PHE A 59 7.63 -15.21 5.83
N ARG A 60 7.70 -16.35 5.14
CA ARG A 60 8.96 -16.98 4.70
C ARG A 60 9.15 -16.86 3.18
N LEU A 61 8.87 -15.67 2.65
CA LEU A 61 9.05 -15.35 1.24
C LEU A 61 10.51 -15.58 0.80
N PRO A 62 10.78 -16.29 -0.32
CA PRO A 62 12.13 -16.52 -0.82
C PRO A 62 12.90 -15.21 -1.06
N GLU A 63 14.21 -15.23 -0.80
CA GLU A 63 15.09 -14.06 -1.01
C GLU A 63 15.07 -13.54 -2.46
N SER A 64 14.86 -14.44 -3.42
CA SER A 64 14.72 -14.10 -4.84
C SER A 64 13.52 -13.19 -5.15
N LEU A 65 12.54 -13.09 -4.24
CA LEU A 65 11.38 -12.22 -4.37
C LEU A 65 11.52 -10.88 -3.64
N ILE A 66 12.63 -10.64 -2.92
CA ILE A 66 12.86 -9.36 -2.23
C ILE A 66 12.89 -8.20 -3.22
N ILE A 67 13.76 -8.27 -4.23
CA ILE A 67 13.92 -7.20 -5.22
C ILE A 67 12.66 -7.02 -6.07
N PRO A 68 12.05 -8.08 -6.65
CA PRO A 68 10.80 -7.93 -7.38
C PRO A 68 9.67 -7.27 -6.57
N THR A 69 9.52 -7.65 -5.30
CA THR A 69 8.51 -7.04 -4.41
C THR A 69 8.81 -5.57 -4.16
N ALA A 70 10.08 -5.21 -3.94
CA ALA A 70 10.47 -3.82 -3.72
C ALA A 70 10.25 -2.96 -4.97
N GLU A 71 10.62 -3.45 -6.16
CA GLU A 71 10.47 -2.72 -7.43
C GLU A 71 9.02 -2.37 -7.75
N GLU A 72 8.11 -3.34 -7.64
CA GLU A 72 6.69 -3.09 -7.92
C GLU A 72 6.07 -2.17 -6.86
N THR A 73 6.39 -2.38 -5.58
CA THR A 73 5.87 -1.56 -4.49
C THR A 73 6.34 -0.11 -4.63
N TRP A 74 7.61 0.08 -5.05
CA TRP A 74 8.16 1.40 -5.29
C TRP A 74 7.47 2.13 -6.45
N ALA A 75 7.08 1.41 -7.51
CA ALA A 75 6.32 2.00 -8.61
C ALA A 75 4.97 2.57 -8.13
N GLY A 76 4.23 1.82 -7.31
CA GLY A 76 2.99 2.32 -6.69
C GLY A 76 3.24 3.46 -5.69
N PHE A 77 4.26 3.34 -4.84
CA PHE A 77 4.62 4.36 -3.85
C PHE A 77 4.91 5.72 -4.48
N LYS A 78 5.65 5.76 -5.60
CA LYS A 78 5.91 7.00 -6.33
C LYS A 78 4.64 7.70 -6.79
N VAL A 79 3.60 6.96 -7.18
CA VAL A 79 2.31 7.56 -7.59
C VAL A 79 1.64 8.24 -6.41
N VAL A 80 1.63 7.60 -5.23
CA VAL A 80 1.08 8.19 -4.00
C VAL A 80 1.88 9.42 -3.59
N ALA A 81 3.21 9.32 -3.58
CA ALA A 81 4.09 10.43 -3.23
C ALA A 81 3.91 11.64 -4.16
N GLN A 82 3.81 11.39 -5.47
CA GLN A 82 3.54 12.44 -6.46
C GLN A 82 2.18 13.09 -6.23
N PHE A 83 1.14 12.28 -5.98
CA PHE A 83 -0.18 12.80 -5.67
C PHE A 83 -0.16 13.74 -4.46
N ILE A 84 0.53 13.36 -3.37
CA ILE A 84 0.66 14.19 -2.18
C ILE A 84 1.42 15.49 -2.51
N ALA A 85 2.51 15.40 -3.28
CA ALA A 85 3.29 16.57 -3.67
C ALA A 85 2.49 17.57 -4.52
N ASP A 86 1.61 17.08 -5.38
CA ASP A 86 0.75 17.89 -6.24
C ASP A 86 -0.47 18.46 -5.50
N ASN A 87 -0.79 17.93 -4.32
CA ASN A 87 -1.93 18.33 -3.49
C ASN A 87 -1.46 18.74 -2.09
N PRO A 88 -0.59 19.77 -1.96
CA PRO A 88 -0.11 20.20 -0.66
C PRO A 88 -1.26 20.81 0.15
N LYS A 89 -1.32 20.48 1.43
CA LYS A 89 -2.28 21.09 2.34
C LYS A 89 -2.00 22.61 2.41
N PRO A 90 -3.04 23.47 2.28
CA PRO A 90 -2.85 24.89 2.54
C PRO A 90 -2.36 25.09 3.97
N LYS A 91 -1.35 25.96 4.11
CA LYS A 91 -0.78 26.34 5.41
C LYS A 91 -1.78 27.09 6.27
#